data_AF-A0A4U0REE5-F1
#
_entry.id   AF-A0A4U0REE5-F1
#
_cell.length_a   1.000
_cell.length_b   1.000
_cell.length_c   1.000
_cell.angle_alpha   90.00
_cell.angle_beta   90.00
_cell.angle_gamma   90.00
#
_symmetry.space_group_name_H-M   'P 1'
#
loop_
_entity.id
_entity.type
_entity.pdbx_description
1 polymer ?
#
loop_
_entity_poly.entity_id
_entity_poly.type
_entity_poly.pdbx_seq_one_letter_code
_entity_poly.pdbx_strand_id
1 'polypeptide(L)'
;MNRLIHRTITEFLRSTYGEDFAQMIRDDRRSMAAPETPVTGFATAGLAFAAERLSKPLPDLYEDLGAWLTRIEPIRRLLRFSGRDFDDFLLRLDELPGRARLVLPVVDVPLLQVDVDDGAIWLTPSRPEIGWQHILVGLLRGMADDYGALCLISVHETAIRVDICDHSFAEGRQFTLYGSPGPGIVP
;
A
#
# COMPACT_ATOMS: atom_id res chain seq x y z
N MET A 1 -7.15 18.95 6.42
CA MET A 1 -7.37 17.56 6.88
C MET A 1 -6.52 16.58 6.05
N ASN A 2 -5.18 16.74 6.06
CA ASN A 2 -4.26 15.98 5.19
C ASN A 2 -2.84 15.81 5.81
N ARG A 3 -2.70 15.97 7.14
CA ARG A 3 -1.38 15.99 7.79
C ARG A 3 -0.75 14.59 7.89
N LEU A 4 -1.57 13.55 8.11
CA LEU A 4 -1.06 12.17 8.21
C LEU A 4 -0.58 11.66 6.85
N ILE A 5 -1.39 11.80 5.80
CA ILE A 5 -1.01 11.37 4.44
C ILE A 5 0.25 12.13 3.98
N HIS A 6 0.34 13.45 4.18
CA HIS A 6 1.56 14.20 3.89
C HIS A 6 2.78 13.68 4.67
N ARG A 7 2.60 13.35 5.96
CA ARG A 7 3.67 12.76 6.77
C ARG A 7 4.09 11.40 6.24
N THR A 8 3.13 10.55 5.87
CA THR A 8 3.38 9.23 5.27
C THR A 8 4.19 9.35 3.98
N ILE A 9 3.80 10.25 3.08
CA ILE A 9 4.52 10.49 1.82
C ILE A 9 5.91 11.06 2.07
N THR A 10 6.03 11.99 3.00
CA THR A 10 7.33 12.54 3.40
C THR A 10 8.24 11.44 3.93
N GLU A 11 7.73 10.55 4.78
CA GLU A 11 8.49 9.44 5.36
C GLU A 11 8.87 8.40 4.31
N PHE A 12 7.95 8.10 3.38
CA PHE A 12 8.22 7.26 2.22
C PHE A 12 9.39 7.82 1.40
N LEU A 13 9.30 9.09 0.99
CA LEU A 13 10.34 9.75 0.20
C LEU A 13 11.67 9.78 0.94
N ARG A 14 11.64 10.07 2.24
CA ARG A 14 12.81 10.12 3.12
C ARG A 14 13.51 8.77 3.23
N SER A 15 12.73 7.70 3.44
CA SER A 15 13.29 6.35 3.59
C SER A 15 13.76 5.72 2.28
N THR A 16 13.16 6.11 1.14
CA THR A 16 13.45 5.50 -0.17
C THR A 16 14.48 6.30 -0.97
N TYR A 17 14.42 7.63 -0.91
CA TYR A 17 15.23 8.55 -1.71
C TYR A 17 16.16 9.44 -0.87
N GLY A 18 16.09 9.35 0.46
CA GLY A 18 16.97 10.09 1.38
C GLY A 18 16.35 11.38 1.95
N GLU A 19 16.96 11.87 3.03
CA GLU A 19 16.47 13.06 3.76
C GLU A 19 16.52 14.33 2.90
N ASP A 20 17.61 14.54 2.14
CA ASP A 20 17.79 15.74 1.32
C ASP A 20 16.72 15.85 0.24
N PHE A 21 16.38 14.73 -0.40
CA PHE A 21 15.31 14.68 -1.40
C PHE A 21 13.94 14.96 -0.76
N ALA A 22 13.65 14.33 0.37
CA ALA A 22 12.39 14.58 1.08
C ALA A 22 12.27 16.04 1.53
N GLN A 23 13.36 16.67 1.96
CA GLN A 23 13.38 18.07 2.36
C GLN A 23 13.13 19.00 1.17
N MET A 24 13.77 18.74 0.03
CA MET A 24 13.55 19.48 -1.22
C MET A 24 12.07 19.48 -1.62
N ILE A 25 11.43 18.30 -1.68
CA ILE A 25 10.01 18.19 -2.03
C ILE A 25 9.10 18.89 -1.02
N ARG A 26 9.45 18.86 0.28
CA ARG A 26 8.72 19.59 1.32
C ARG A 26 8.77 21.10 1.10
N ASP A 27 9.92 21.65 0.70
CA ASP A 27 10.15 23.08 0.53
C ASP A 27 9.55 23.62 -0.78
N ASP A 28 9.66 22.86 -1.87
CA ASP A 28 9.00 23.18 -3.14
C ASP A 28 7.49 23.29 -2.96
N ARG A 29 6.87 22.31 -2.27
CA ARG A 29 5.43 22.33 -1.97
C ARG A 29 5.00 23.54 -1.14
N ARG A 30 5.85 24.05 -0.25
CA ARG A 30 5.54 25.25 0.57
C ARG A 30 5.56 26.52 -0.25
N SER A 31 6.34 26.54 -1.34
CA SER A 31 6.58 27.70 -2.17
C SER A 31 5.55 27.86 -3.29
N MET A 32 4.70 26.86 -3.51
CA MET A 32 3.74 26.83 -4.62
C MET A 32 2.29 27.05 -4.19
N ALA A 33 1.51 27.64 -5.10
CA ALA A 33 0.06 27.72 -4.97
C ALA A 33 -0.55 26.32 -4.90
N ALA A 34 -1.65 26.16 -4.16
CA ALA A 34 -2.39 24.91 -4.14
C ALA A 34 -2.75 24.47 -5.57
N PRO A 35 -2.70 23.17 -5.89
CA PRO A 35 -3.09 22.67 -7.21
C PRO A 35 -4.50 23.17 -7.55
N GLU A 36 -4.72 23.57 -8.81
CA GLU A 36 -6.00 24.11 -9.29
C GLU A 36 -7.14 23.09 -9.14
N THR A 37 -6.80 21.79 -9.16
CA THR A 37 -7.72 20.69 -8.89
C THR A 37 -7.49 20.13 -7.47
N PRO A 38 -8.54 19.98 -6.64
CA PRO A 38 -8.42 19.33 -5.35
C PRO A 38 -7.94 17.89 -5.54
N VAL A 39 -6.75 17.58 -5.03
CA VAL A 39 -6.25 16.21 -5.01
C VAL A 39 -6.85 15.53 -3.78
N THR A 40 -7.73 14.55 -3.99
CA THR A 40 -8.42 13.80 -2.92
C THR A 40 -7.74 12.46 -2.65
N GLY A 41 -7.90 11.94 -1.42
CA GLY A 41 -7.36 10.63 -1.05
C GLY A 41 -5.83 10.61 -0.87
N PHE A 42 -5.20 9.50 -1.27
CA PHE A 42 -3.74 9.33 -1.23
C PHE A 42 -3.02 10.01 -2.40
N ALA A 43 -3.77 10.50 -3.39
CA ALA A 43 -3.21 11.35 -4.41
C ALA A 43 -2.83 12.69 -3.77
N THR A 44 -1.54 13.02 -3.79
CA THR A 44 -1.09 14.31 -3.28
C THR A 44 -0.12 14.94 -4.27
N ALA A 45 -0.15 16.27 -4.33
CA ALA A 45 0.81 17.06 -5.11
C ALA A 45 2.28 16.69 -4.78
N GLY A 46 2.58 16.26 -3.54
CA GLY A 46 3.93 15.86 -3.16
C GLY A 46 4.48 14.67 -3.95
N LEU A 47 3.65 13.68 -4.30
CA LEU A 47 4.08 12.56 -5.14
C LEU A 47 4.24 12.98 -6.60
N ALA A 48 3.36 13.86 -7.12
CA ALA A 48 3.49 14.38 -8.47
C ALA A 48 4.82 15.16 -8.65
N PHE A 49 5.16 16.03 -7.70
CA PHE A 49 6.45 16.74 -7.72
C PHE A 49 7.65 15.81 -7.58
N ALA A 50 7.56 14.81 -6.70
CA ALA A 50 8.61 13.82 -6.57
C ALA A 50 8.80 13.03 -7.88
N ALA A 51 7.71 12.62 -8.53
CA ALA A 51 7.76 11.91 -9.82
C ALA A 51 8.43 12.75 -10.91
N GLU A 52 8.05 14.04 -11.03
CA GLU A 52 8.67 14.98 -11.96
C GLU A 52 10.17 15.15 -11.70
N ARG A 53 10.56 15.39 -10.44
CA ARG A 53 11.97 15.55 -10.05
C ARG A 53 12.80 14.28 -10.24
N LEU A 54 12.20 13.11 -10.03
CA LEU A 54 12.84 11.81 -10.25
C LEU A 54 12.85 11.41 -11.72
N SER A 55 12.19 12.15 -12.61
CA SER A 55 11.93 11.75 -14.00
C SER A 55 11.33 10.34 -14.09
N LYS A 56 10.42 10.03 -13.16
CA LYS A 56 9.71 8.74 -13.07
C LYS A 56 8.23 8.92 -13.39
N PRO A 57 7.59 7.92 -14.01
CA PRO A 57 6.13 7.89 -14.10
C PRO A 57 5.51 7.97 -12.70
N LEU A 58 4.50 8.82 -12.55
CA LEU A 58 3.75 8.93 -11.29
C LEU A 58 3.10 7.59 -10.86
N PRO A 59 2.55 6.75 -11.77
CA PRO A 59 2.14 5.38 -11.47
C PRO A 59 3.17 4.57 -10.69
N ASP A 60 4.41 4.49 -11.18
CA ASP A 60 5.50 3.73 -10.57
C ASP A 60 5.76 4.20 -9.13
N LEU A 61 5.68 5.51 -8.88
CA LEU A 61 5.89 6.06 -7.55
C LEU A 61 4.74 5.72 -6.59
N TYR A 62 3.51 5.56 -7.08
CA TYR A 62 2.40 5.02 -6.29
C TYR A 62 2.59 3.54 -5.98
N GLU A 63 3.11 2.75 -6.93
CA GLU A 63 3.45 1.34 -6.69
C GLU A 63 4.57 1.22 -5.64
N ASP A 64 5.63 2.03 -5.75
CA ASP A 64 6.71 2.10 -4.76
C ASP A 64 6.17 2.46 -3.36
N LEU A 65 5.24 3.42 -3.28
CA LEU A 65 4.57 3.77 -2.03
C LEU A 65 3.78 2.58 -1.48
N GLY A 66 3.01 1.88 -2.31
CA GLY A 66 2.27 0.68 -1.92
C GLY A 66 3.17 -0.41 -1.34
N ALA A 67 4.28 -0.71 -2.04
CA ALA A 67 5.28 -1.68 -1.59
C ALA A 67 6.01 -1.22 -0.31
N TRP A 68 6.20 0.09 -0.13
CA TRP A 68 6.78 0.62 1.10
C TRP A 68 5.82 0.52 2.29
N LEU A 69 4.51 0.70 2.10
CA LEU A 69 3.52 0.57 3.17
C LEU A 69 3.53 -0.81 3.82
N THR A 70 3.82 -1.88 3.07
CA THR A 70 3.94 -3.25 3.61
C THR A 70 5.16 -3.45 4.51
N ARG A 71 6.13 -2.52 4.48
CA ARG A 71 7.31 -2.52 5.35
C ARG A 71 7.02 -1.89 6.71
N ILE A 72 5.94 -1.12 6.82
CA ILE A 72 5.52 -0.49 8.08
C ILE A 72 4.80 -1.54 8.93
N GLU A 73 5.42 -1.98 10.03
CA GLU A 73 4.95 -3.09 10.86
C GLU A 73 3.45 -3.01 11.26
N PRO A 74 2.91 -1.88 11.74
CA PRO A 74 1.46 -1.79 12.01
C PRO A 74 0.57 -2.07 10.79
N ILE A 75 0.94 -1.59 9.60
CA ILE A 75 0.19 -1.81 8.36
C ILE A 75 0.36 -3.24 7.90
N ARG A 76 1.61 -3.74 7.89
CA ARG A 76 1.92 -5.14 7.58
C ARG A 76 1.11 -6.10 8.43
N ARG A 77 1.03 -5.88 9.74
CA ARG A 77 0.28 -6.73 10.67
C ARG A 77 -1.21 -6.69 10.40
N LEU A 78 -1.76 -5.52 10.08
CA LEU A 78 -3.16 -5.39 9.66
C LEU A 78 -3.44 -6.19 8.38
N LEU A 79 -2.54 -6.13 7.39
CA LEU A 79 -2.64 -6.87 6.14
C LEU A 79 -2.51 -8.38 6.39
N ARG A 80 -1.57 -8.81 7.23
CA ARG A 80 -1.41 -10.22 7.65
C ARG A 80 -2.58 -10.77 8.46
N PHE A 81 -3.35 -9.91 9.09
CA PHE A 81 -4.55 -10.34 9.79
C PHE A 81 -5.69 -10.70 8.82
N SER A 82 -5.60 -10.36 7.53
CA SER A 82 -6.65 -10.67 6.54
C SER A 82 -6.75 -12.15 6.21
N GLY A 83 -5.63 -12.86 6.24
CA GLY A 83 -5.59 -14.24 5.76
C GLY A 83 -4.39 -15.02 6.27
N ARG A 84 -4.54 -16.35 6.30
CA ARG A 84 -3.49 -17.27 6.75
C ARG A 84 -2.40 -17.48 5.69
N ASP A 85 -2.81 -17.46 4.43
CA ASP A 85 -1.98 -17.59 3.23
C ASP A 85 -2.34 -16.46 2.23
N PHE A 86 -1.66 -16.41 1.10
CA PHE A 86 -1.84 -15.33 0.13
C PHE A 86 -3.23 -15.36 -0.53
N ASP A 87 -3.78 -16.55 -0.79
CA ASP A 87 -5.14 -16.72 -1.33
C ASP A 87 -6.20 -16.21 -0.36
N ASP A 88 -6.17 -16.65 0.89
CA ASP A 88 -7.10 -16.20 1.94
C ASP A 88 -6.95 -14.69 2.18
N PHE A 89 -5.74 -14.15 2.03
CA PHE A 89 -5.51 -12.71 2.07
C PHE A 89 -6.23 -11.99 0.92
N LEU A 90 -6.04 -12.44 -0.33
CA LEU A 90 -6.65 -11.82 -1.52
C LEU A 90 -8.19 -11.91 -1.47
N LEU A 91 -8.73 -13.05 -1.07
CA LEU A 91 -10.17 -13.29 -0.96
C LEU A 91 -10.85 -12.42 0.12
N ARG A 92 -10.11 -11.91 1.11
CA ARG A 92 -10.62 -11.02 2.17
C ARG A 92 -10.25 -9.54 2.00
N LEU A 93 -9.78 -9.15 0.81
CA LEU A 93 -9.40 -7.75 0.56
C LEU A 93 -10.60 -6.80 0.53
N ASP A 94 -11.81 -7.27 0.26
CA ASP A 94 -13.06 -6.51 0.39
C ASP A 94 -13.28 -5.97 1.81
N GLU A 95 -12.83 -6.69 2.83
CA GLU A 95 -12.89 -6.27 4.24
C GLU A 95 -11.78 -5.28 4.64
N LEU A 96 -10.76 -5.09 3.81
CA LEU A 96 -9.61 -4.22 4.10
C LEU A 96 -10.02 -2.78 4.49
N PRO A 97 -10.96 -2.11 3.81
CA PRO A 97 -11.34 -0.74 4.14
C PRO A 97 -11.90 -0.60 5.56
N GLY A 98 -12.70 -1.57 6.01
CA GLY A 98 -13.25 -1.60 7.37
C GLY A 98 -12.15 -1.74 8.42
N ARG A 99 -11.17 -2.60 8.17
CA ARG A 99 -10.02 -2.84 9.06
C ARG A 99 -9.05 -1.67 9.05
N ALA A 100 -8.78 -1.10 7.87
CA ALA A 100 -7.91 0.05 7.70
C ALA A 100 -8.38 1.25 8.54
N ARG A 101 -9.69 1.47 8.70
CA ARG A 101 -10.22 2.54 9.57
C ARG A 101 -9.79 2.41 11.04
N LEU A 102 -9.50 1.20 11.53
CA LEU A 102 -9.04 0.98 12.90
C LEU A 102 -7.60 1.43 13.14
N VAL A 103 -6.76 1.44 12.09
CA VAL A 103 -5.32 1.76 12.16
C VAL A 103 -4.98 3.08 11.49
N LEU A 104 -5.72 3.44 10.44
CA LEU A 104 -5.57 4.62 9.59
C LEU A 104 -6.93 5.35 9.46
N PRO A 105 -7.52 5.87 10.56
CA PRO A 105 -8.88 6.43 10.57
C PRO A 105 -9.09 7.65 9.66
N VAL A 106 -8.00 8.29 9.23
CA VAL A 106 -8.01 9.48 8.35
C VAL A 106 -7.73 9.16 6.89
N VAL A 107 -7.51 7.88 6.55
CA VAL A 107 -7.33 7.43 5.18
C VAL A 107 -8.65 6.85 4.69
N ASP A 108 -9.20 7.45 3.64
CA ASP A 108 -10.37 6.91 2.95
C ASP A 108 -9.91 5.86 1.93
N VAL A 109 -9.85 4.60 2.37
CA VAL A 109 -9.55 3.46 1.50
C VAL A 109 -10.81 3.14 0.67
N PRO A 110 -10.70 3.05 -0.67
CA PRO A 110 -11.85 2.70 -1.50
C PRO A 110 -12.36 1.30 -1.16
N LEU A 111 -13.66 1.07 -1.32
CA LEU A 111 -14.18 -0.30 -1.22
C LEU A 111 -13.56 -1.14 -2.32
N LEU A 112 -13.25 -2.40 -2.03
CA LEU A 112 -12.71 -3.34 -3.00
C LEU A 112 -13.76 -4.41 -3.26
N GLN A 113 -14.08 -4.63 -4.53
CA GLN A 113 -14.80 -5.80 -4.95
C GLN A 113 -13.77 -6.88 -5.29
N VAL A 114 -13.98 -8.09 -4.77
CA VAL A 114 -13.14 -9.26 -5.02
C VAL A 114 -13.98 -10.28 -5.77
N ASP A 115 -13.54 -10.65 -6.96
CA ASP A 115 -14.16 -11.68 -7.79
C ASP A 115 -13.13 -12.77 -8.13
N VAL A 116 -13.61 -13.98 -8.38
CA VAL A 116 -12.78 -15.09 -8.85
C VAL A 116 -13.32 -15.52 -10.20
N ASP A 117 -12.48 -15.41 -11.23
CA ASP A 117 -12.84 -15.79 -12.59
C ASP A 117 -11.65 -16.41 -13.31
N ASP A 118 -11.88 -17.52 -14.00
CA ASP A 118 -10.85 -18.31 -14.71
C ASP A 118 -9.62 -18.66 -13.85
N GLY A 119 -9.83 -18.93 -12.56
CA GLY A 119 -8.75 -19.24 -11.61
C GLY A 119 -7.88 -18.05 -11.21
N ALA A 120 -8.18 -16.84 -11.71
CA ALA A 120 -7.55 -15.60 -11.31
C ALA A 120 -8.42 -14.83 -10.31
N ILE A 121 -7.78 -14.05 -9.44
CA ILE A 121 -8.48 -13.14 -8.53
C ILE A 121 -8.51 -11.75 -9.15
N TRP A 122 -9.68 -11.15 -9.19
CA TRP A 122 -9.92 -9.81 -9.70
C TRP A 122 -10.28 -8.87 -8.56
N LEU A 123 -9.56 -7.76 -8.48
CA LEU A 123 -9.76 -6.72 -7.48
C LEU A 123 -10.17 -5.42 -8.18
N THR A 124 -11.39 -4.96 -7.91
CA THR A 124 -11.92 -3.74 -8.52
C THR A 124 -12.20 -2.70 -7.44
N PRO A 125 -11.46 -1.58 -7.40
CA PRO A 125 -11.77 -0.46 -6.51
C PRO A 125 -13.10 0.18 -6.89
N SER A 126 -13.96 0.44 -5.89
CA SER A 126 -15.28 1.05 -6.10
C SER A 126 -15.23 2.47 -6.65
N ARG A 127 -14.08 3.14 -6.48
CA ARG A 127 -13.79 4.47 -7.01
C ARG A 127 -12.46 4.39 -7.77
N PRO A 128 -12.43 4.72 -9.06
CA PRO A 128 -11.20 4.81 -9.83
C PRO A 128 -10.47 6.13 -9.53
N GLU A 129 -10.21 6.40 -8.26
CA GLU A 129 -9.38 7.53 -7.85
C GLU A 129 -7.92 7.26 -8.28
N ILE A 130 -7.30 8.27 -8.90
CA ILE A 130 -5.92 8.17 -9.38
C ILE A 130 -5.01 7.77 -8.22
N GLY A 131 -4.21 6.73 -8.43
CA GLY A 131 -3.17 6.29 -7.49
C GLY A 131 -3.55 5.07 -6.66
N TRP A 132 -4.81 4.88 -6.25
CA TRP A 132 -5.19 3.73 -5.40
C TRP A 132 -4.95 2.39 -6.08
N GLN A 133 -5.24 2.27 -7.38
CA GLN A 133 -4.97 1.06 -8.15
C GLN A 133 -3.47 0.70 -8.14
N HIS A 134 -2.60 1.69 -8.35
CA HIS A 134 -1.15 1.51 -8.34
C HIS A 134 -0.62 1.23 -6.92
N ILE A 135 -1.14 1.92 -5.90
CA ILE A 135 -0.83 1.61 -4.50
C ILE A 135 -1.19 0.16 -4.17
N LEU A 136 -2.37 -0.30 -4.60
CA LEU A 136 -2.81 -1.67 -4.41
C LEU A 136 -1.88 -2.64 -5.13
N VAL A 137 -1.50 -2.39 -6.39
CA VAL A 137 -0.53 -3.22 -7.12
C VAL A 137 0.80 -3.36 -6.34
N GLY A 138 1.36 -2.23 -5.87
CA GLY A 138 2.58 -2.25 -5.06
C GLY A 138 2.42 -3.00 -3.72
N LEU A 139 1.29 -2.79 -3.05
CA LEU A 139 0.95 -3.46 -1.80
C LEU A 139 0.80 -4.97 -2.00
N LEU A 140 0.11 -5.39 -3.06
CA LEU A 140 -0.10 -6.80 -3.39
C LEU A 140 1.23 -7.51 -3.66
N ARG A 141 2.14 -6.89 -4.42
CA ARG A 141 3.50 -7.42 -4.63
C ARG A 141 4.25 -7.56 -3.31
N GLY A 142 4.26 -6.49 -2.51
CA GLY A 142 4.92 -6.51 -1.21
C GLY A 142 4.33 -7.54 -0.24
N MET A 143 3.03 -7.83 -0.32
CA MET A 143 2.40 -8.88 0.47
C MET A 143 2.66 -10.27 -0.10
N ALA A 144 2.68 -10.47 -1.42
CA ALA A 144 3.05 -11.73 -2.04
C ALA A 144 4.45 -12.17 -1.56
N ASP A 145 5.42 -11.26 -1.61
CA ASP A 145 6.76 -11.46 -1.06
C ASP A 145 6.73 -11.77 0.44
N ASP A 146 5.86 -11.08 1.20
CA ASP A 146 5.70 -11.35 2.62
C ASP A 146 5.22 -12.78 2.83
N TYR A 147 4.17 -13.23 2.13
CA TYR A 147 3.62 -14.59 2.21
C TYR A 147 4.54 -15.66 1.58
N GLY A 148 5.53 -15.27 0.77
CA GLY A 148 6.37 -16.20 0.02
C GLY A 148 5.71 -16.76 -1.24
N ALA A 149 4.68 -16.09 -1.76
CA ALA A 149 3.95 -16.49 -2.96
C ALA A 149 4.53 -15.81 -4.21
N LEU A 150 4.51 -16.53 -5.34
CA LEU A 150 4.80 -15.99 -6.66
C LEU A 150 3.48 -15.78 -7.41
N CYS A 151 3.23 -14.55 -7.84
CA CYS A 151 2.04 -14.21 -8.62
C CYS A 151 2.37 -13.23 -9.75
N LEU A 152 1.59 -13.29 -10.83
CA LEU A 152 1.52 -12.25 -11.85
C LEU A 152 0.42 -11.27 -11.46
N ILE A 153 0.73 -9.97 -11.51
CA ILE A 153 -0.24 -8.89 -11.26
C ILE A 153 -0.31 -8.01 -12.49
N SER A 154 -1.50 -7.90 -13.07
CA SER A 154 -1.78 -7.06 -14.23
C SER A 154 -2.95 -6.12 -13.98
N VAL A 155 -2.96 -5.01 -14.70
CA VAL A 155 -4.01 -4.00 -14.64
C VAL A 155 -4.81 -4.02 -15.93
N HIS A 156 -6.13 -4.14 -15.81
CA HIS A 156 -7.07 -4.13 -16.91
C HIS A 156 -8.13 -3.06 -16.64
N GLU A 157 -8.03 -1.93 -17.33
CA GLU A 157 -8.84 -0.74 -17.06
C GLU A 157 -8.71 -0.32 -15.58
N THR A 158 -9.76 -0.52 -14.79
CA THR A 158 -9.80 -0.21 -13.35
C THR A 158 -9.59 -1.43 -12.46
N ALA A 159 -9.61 -2.64 -13.02
CA ALA A 159 -9.45 -3.89 -12.29
C ALA A 159 -7.98 -4.32 -12.22
N ILE A 160 -7.62 -4.98 -11.12
CA ILE A 160 -6.33 -5.60 -10.90
C ILE A 160 -6.55 -7.10 -10.93
N ARG A 161 -5.89 -7.79 -11.86
CA ARG A 161 -5.90 -9.25 -11.95
C ARG A 161 -4.66 -9.78 -11.25
N VAL A 162 -4.85 -10.82 -10.45
CA VAL A 162 -3.80 -11.54 -9.73
C VAL A 162 -3.89 -13.02 -10.09
N ASP A 163 -2.87 -13.53 -10.77
CA ASP A 163 -2.72 -14.95 -11.08
C ASP A 163 -1.62 -15.53 -10.17
N ILE A 164 -1.98 -16.43 -9.27
CA ILE A 164 -1.01 -17.07 -8.38
C ILE A 164 -0.35 -18.23 -9.14
N CYS A 165 0.96 -18.14 -9.32
CA CYS A 165 1.75 -19.17 -10.00
C CYS A 165 2.26 -20.23 -9.02
N ASP A 166 2.62 -19.83 -7.81
CA ASP A 166 3.10 -20.71 -6.74
C ASP A 166 2.80 -20.10 -5.36
N HIS A 167 2.23 -20.88 -4.45
CA HIS A 167 1.83 -20.45 -3.11
C HIS A 167 2.97 -20.50 -2.08
N SER A 168 4.11 -21.14 -2.41
CA SER A 168 5.25 -21.35 -1.50
C SER A 168 6.58 -21.26 -2.24
N PHE A 169 6.69 -20.29 -3.13
CA PHE A 169 7.87 -20.05 -3.94
C PHE A 169 9.12 -19.69 -3.12
N ALA A 170 8.95 -18.95 -2.02
CA ALA A 170 10.03 -18.55 -1.12
C ALA A 170 9.61 -18.63 0.35
N GLU A 171 10.58 -18.64 1.26
CA GLU A 171 10.29 -18.55 2.70
C GLU A 171 9.71 -17.15 3.00
N GLY A 172 8.42 -17.11 3.37
CA GLY A 172 7.75 -15.87 3.74
C GLY A 172 8.33 -15.24 5.01
N ARG A 173 8.14 -13.93 5.17
CA ARG A 173 8.59 -13.22 6.38
C ARG A 173 7.82 -13.71 7.61
N GLN A 174 8.54 -14.03 8.68
CA GLN A 174 7.95 -14.45 9.95
C GLN A 174 6.86 -13.48 10.43
N PHE A 175 5.77 -14.05 10.92
CA PHE A 175 4.64 -13.31 11.47
C PHE A 175 4.26 -13.92 12.83
N THR A 176 4.21 -13.07 13.87
CA THR A 176 3.86 -13.50 15.23
C THR A 176 2.80 -12.55 15.78
N LEU A 177 1.67 -13.11 16.23
CA LEU A 177 0.55 -12.36 16.78
C LEU A 177 0.78 -11.87 18.22
N TYR A 178 1.63 -12.55 18.98
CA TYR A 178 2.00 -12.19 20.34
C TYR A 178 3.34 -11.47 20.36
N GLY A 179 3.40 -10.27 20.94
CA GLY A 179 4.68 -9.73 21.41
C GLY A 179 5.23 -10.71 22.45
N SER A 180 6.55 -10.99 22.41
CA SER A 180 7.19 -11.88 23.38
C SER A 180 6.68 -11.56 24.79
N PRO A 181 6.27 -12.56 25.59
CA PRO A 181 5.95 -12.30 26.99
C PRO A 181 7.20 -11.68 27.61
N GLY A 182 7.08 -10.45 28.12
CA GLY A 182 8.08 -9.90 29.02
C GLY A 182 8.33 -10.89 30.15
N PRO A 183 9.55 -10.95 30.71
CA PRO A 183 9.94 -12.02 31.63
C PRO A 183 8.91 -12.11 32.75
N GLY A 184 8.20 -13.24 32.77
CA GLY A 184 7.14 -13.49 33.73
C GLY A 184 7.72 -13.41 35.13
N ILE A 185 7.11 -12.56 35.96
CA ILE A 185 7.32 -12.59 37.41
C ILE A 185 6.72 -13.92 37.87
N VAL A 186 7.58 -14.86 38.26
CA VAL A 186 7.21 -16.11 38.91
C VAL A 186 6.72 -15.77 40.33
N PRO A 187 5.62 -16.36 40.81
CA PRO A 187 5.02 -16.07 42.12
C PRO A 187 5.94 -16.41 43.31
#